data_AF-A0A150X5B6-F1
#
_entry.id   AF-A0A150X5B6-F1
#
_cell.length_a   1.000
_cell.length_b   1.000
_cell.length_c   1.000
_cell.angle_alpha   90.00
_cell.angle_beta   90.00
_cell.angle_gamma   90.00
#
_symmetry.space_group_name_H-M   'P 1'
#
loop_
_entity.id
_entity.type
_entity.pdbx_description
1 polymer ?
#
loop_
_entity_poly.entity_id
_entity_poly.type
_entity_poly.pdbx_seq_one_letter_code
_entity_poly.pdbx_strand_id
1 'polypeptide(L)'
;MWQEVAVQGIGWLGTILFIIAYIQLNRGVWTVKDPKYHVYNILGSIFLVANTLWDYSYAATMANLFWGVIAVYGFLKFKKEAKAD
;
A
#
# COMPACT_ATOMS: atom_id res chain seq x y z
N MET A 1 8.76 -23.11 -8.87
CA MET A 1 9.78 -22.23 -9.49
C MET A 1 9.19 -20.98 -10.15
N TRP A 2 8.60 -21.02 -11.36
CA TRP A 2 8.13 -19.79 -12.04
C TRP A 2 7.03 -19.03 -11.28
N GLN A 3 6.09 -19.74 -10.65
CA GLN A 3 5.04 -19.12 -9.83
C GLN A 3 5.59 -18.44 -8.58
N GLU A 4 6.54 -19.07 -7.89
CA GLU A 4 7.17 -18.51 -6.69
C GLU A 4 7.94 -17.23 -7.01
N VAL A 5 8.71 -17.23 -8.10
CA VAL A 5 9.44 -16.04 -8.56
C VAL A 5 8.46 -14.90 -8.90
N ALA A 6 7.34 -15.20 -9.56
CA ALA A 6 6.33 -14.20 -9.88
C ALA A 6 5.69 -13.60 -8.61
N VAL A 7 5.31 -14.44 -7.64
CA VAL A 7 4.69 -14.00 -6.38
C VAL A 7 5.67 -13.19 -5.53
N GLN A 8 6.94 -13.59 -5.46
CA GLN A 8 7.99 -12.80 -4.81
C GLN A 8 8.22 -11.47 -5.52
N GLY A 9 8.23 -11.46 -6.85
CA GLY A 9 8.35 -10.23 -7.64
C GLY A 9 7.22 -9.24 -7.36
N ILE A 10 5.99 -9.72 -7.21
CA ILE A 10 4.84 -8.91 -6.78
C ILE A 10 5.05 -8.39 -5.36
N GLY A 11 5.52 -9.23 -4.43
CA GLY A 11 5.84 -8.82 -3.06
C GLY A 11 6.87 -7.68 -3.01
N TRP A 12 7.96 -7.81 -3.76
CA TRP A 12 8.98 -6.76 -3.89
C TRP A 12 8.44 -5.47 -4.50
N LEU A 13 7.59 -5.58 -5.54
CA LEU A 13 6.92 -4.42 -6.11
C LEU A 13 6.03 -3.73 -5.05
N GLY A 14 5.29 -4.48 -4.25
CA GLY A 14 4.49 -3.96 -3.15
C GLY A 14 5.32 -3.21 -2.10
N THR A 15 6.45 -3.79 -1.70
CA THR A 15 7.42 -3.17 -0.79
C THR A 15 7.96 -1.85 -1.35
N ILE A 16 8.35 -1.82 -2.64
CA ILE A 16 8.86 -0.61 -3.30
C ILE A 16 7.79 0.50 -3.27
N LEU A 17 6.52 0.17 -3.52
CA LEU A 17 5.43 1.15 -3.46
C LEU A 17 5.27 1.76 -2.05
N PHE A 18 5.31 0.93 -1.00
CA PHE A 18 5.28 1.40 0.39
C PHE A 18 6.48 2.32 0.71
N ILE A 19 7.68 1.92 0.31
CA ILE A 19 8.90 2.69 0.56
C ILE A 19 8.84 4.03 -0.17
N ILE A 20 8.41 4.07 -1.43
CA ILE A 20 8.25 5.33 -2.17
C ILE A 20 7.23 6.23 -1.46
N ALA A 21 6.07 5.70 -1.06
CA ALA A 21 5.07 6.48 -0.33
C ALA A 21 5.62 7.08 0.97
N TYR A 22 6.37 6.27 1.74
CA TYR A 22 6.92 6.70 3.02
C TYR A 22 8.07 7.70 2.86
N ILE A 23 8.95 7.50 1.87
CA ILE A 23 10.02 8.46 1.53
C ILE A 23 9.40 9.80 1.14
N GLN A 24 8.40 9.80 0.27
CA GLN A 24 7.76 11.04 -0.19
C GLN A 24 7.00 11.75 0.93
N LEU A 25 6.39 11.00 1.86
CA LEU A 25 5.80 11.54 3.08
C LEU A 25 6.86 12.21 3.97
N ASN A 26 7.96 11.52 4.24
CA ASN A 26 9.04 12.05 5.10
C ASN A 26 9.78 13.25 4.48
N ARG A 27 9.88 13.31 3.15
CA ARG A 27 10.42 14.48 2.44
C ARG A 27 9.48 15.69 2.46
N GLY A 28 8.24 15.54 2.96
CA GLY A 28 7.21 16.57 2.89
C GLY A 28 6.71 16.86 1.47
N VAL A 29 7.05 16.02 0.48
CA VAL A 29 6.62 16.17 -0.91
C VAL A 29 5.17 15.68 -1.06
N TRP A 30 4.84 14.59 -0.37
CA TRP A 30 3.46 14.13 -0.21
C TRP A 30 3.04 14.32 1.24
N THR A 31 1.74 14.50 1.43
CA THR A 31 1.09 14.61 2.72
C THR A 31 0.05 13.50 2.85
N VAL A 32 -0.47 13.31 4.06
CA VAL A 32 -1.61 12.40 4.29
C VAL A 32 -2.87 12.83 3.53
N LYS A 33 -2.96 14.06 3.03
CA LYS A 33 -4.10 14.53 2.21
C LYS A 33 -3.94 14.17 0.73
N ASP A 34 -2.73 13.84 0.28
CA ASP A 34 -2.46 13.61 -1.13
C ASP A 34 -3.01 12.24 -1.59
N PRO A 35 -3.81 12.20 -2.67
CA PRO A 35 -4.33 10.93 -3.20
C PRO A 35 -3.23 9.96 -3.60
N LYS A 36 -2.08 10.45 -4.08
CA LYS A 36 -0.94 9.62 -4.51
C LYS A 36 -0.38 8.80 -3.34
N TYR A 37 -0.29 9.39 -2.15
CA TYR A 37 0.17 8.69 -0.95
C TYR A 37 -0.71 7.47 -0.66
N HIS A 38 -2.04 7.64 -0.68
CA HIS A 38 -2.95 6.53 -0.42
C HIS A 38 -2.96 5.50 -1.55
N VAL A 39 -2.92 5.91 -2.83
CA VAL A 39 -2.89 4.98 -3.96
C VAL A 39 -1.68 4.06 -3.90
N TYR A 40 -0.50 4.59 -3.57
CA TYR A 40 0.70 3.76 -3.42
C TYR A 40 0.58 2.77 -2.26
N ASN A 41 0.04 3.20 -1.11
CA ASN A 41 -0.19 2.30 0.03
C ASN A 41 -1.27 1.23 -0.29
N ILE A 42 -2.32 1.56 -1.04
CA ILE A 42 -3.36 0.61 -1.45
C ILE A 42 -2.75 -0.45 -2.39
N LEU A 43 -2.07 -0.03 -3.45
CA LEU A 43 -1.45 -0.98 -4.39
C LEU A 43 -0.36 -1.82 -3.70
N GLY A 44 0.46 -1.19 -2.85
CA GLY A 44 1.44 -1.88 -2.02
C GLY A 44 0.81 -2.95 -1.13
N SER A 45 -0.30 -2.60 -0.46
CA SER A 45 -1.04 -3.54 0.40
C SER A 45 -1.61 -4.72 -0.37
N ILE A 46 -2.18 -4.51 -1.55
CA ILE A 46 -2.75 -5.59 -2.39
C ILE A 46 -1.66 -6.59 -2.78
N PHE A 47 -0.50 -6.08 -3.22
CA PHE A 47 0.63 -6.92 -3.61
C PHE A 47 1.24 -7.69 -2.43
N LEU A 48 1.40 -7.05 -1.27
CA LEU A 48 1.91 -7.71 -0.09
C LEU A 48 0.91 -8.70 0.53
N VAL A 49 -0.39 -8.42 0.50
CA VAL A 49 -1.42 -9.40 0.90
C VAL A 49 -1.34 -10.63 0.00
N ALA A 50 -1.27 -10.46 -1.32
CA ALA A 50 -1.15 -11.58 -2.25
C ALA A 50 0.12 -12.42 -2.00
N ASN A 51 1.26 -11.76 -1.80
CA ASN A 51 2.53 -12.44 -1.52
C ASN A 51 2.53 -13.16 -0.15
N THR A 52 2.15 -12.47 0.92
CA THR A 52 2.19 -13.04 2.27
C THR A 52 1.13 -14.12 2.50
N LEU A 53 0.00 -14.04 1.79
CA LEU A 53 -1.02 -15.10 1.82
C LEU A 53 -0.53 -16.37 1.12
N TRP A 54 0.21 -16.23 0.01
CA TRP A 54 0.85 -17.35 -0.67
C TRP A 54 1.88 -18.07 0.21
N ASP A 55 2.61 -17.31 1.03
CA ASP A 55 3.60 -17.83 1.98
C ASP A 55 2.97 -18.30 3.32
N TYR A 56 1.63 -18.33 3.42
CA TYR A 56 0.87 -18.68 4.64
C TYR A 56 1.25 -17.84 5.88
N SER A 57 1.78 -16.64 5.67
CA SER A 57 2.17 -15.71 6.72
C SER A 57 0.99 -14.85 7.17
N TYR A 58 0.05 -15.46 7.88
CA TYR A 58 -1.23 -14.82 8.22
C TYR A 58 -1.09 -13.52 9.02
N ALA A 59 -0.12 -13.42 9.92
CA ALA A 59 0.14 -12.18 10.66
C ALA A 59 0.54 -11.03 9.71
N ALA A 60 1.41 -11.31 8.74
CA ALA A 60 1.81 -10.33 7.74
C ALA A 60 0.66 -10.02 6.77
N THR A 61 -0.14 -11.01 6.37
CA THR A 61 -1.34 -10.81 5.57
C THR A 61 -2.31 -9.85 6.25
N MET A 62 -2.57 -10.04 7.55
CA MET A 62 -3.47 -9.17 8.32
C MET A 62 -2.90 -7.77 8.51
N ALA A 63 -1.61 -7.64 8.80
CA ALA A 63 -0.96 -6.33 8.88
C ALA A 63 -1.11 -5.55 7.57
N ASN A 64 -0.82 -6.17 6.43
CA ASN A 64 -0.94 -5.53 5.12
C ASN A 64 -2.39 -5.22 4.75
N LEU A 65 -3.34 -6.09 5.11
CA LEU A 65 -4.76 -5.82 4.91
C LEU A 65 -5.21 -4.58 5.70
N PHE A 66 -4.84 -4.46 6.98
CA PHE A 66 -5.18 -3.28 7.78
C PHE A 66 -4.55 -2.00 7.23
N TRP A 67 -3.30 -2.05 6.75
CA TRP A 67 -2.69 -0.93 6.05
C TRP A 67 -3.49 -0.52 4.81
N GLY A 68 -3.96 -1.49 4.02
CA GLY A 68 -4.82 -1.24 2.87
C GLY A 68 -6.14 -0.57 3.27
N VAL A 69 -6.81 -1.06 4.33
CA VAL A 69 -8.06 -0.48 4.86
C VAL A 69 -7.85 0.98 5.29
N ILE A 70 -6.78 1.26 6.04
CA ILE A 70 -6.45 2.62 6.49
C ILE A 70 -6.18 3.53 5.28
N ALA A 71 -5.47 3.05 4.27
CA ALA A 71 -5.18 3.81 3.06
C ALA A 71 -6.46 4.10 2.23
N VAL A 72 -7.38 3.13 2.11
CA VAL A 72 -8.70 3.35 1.47
C VAL A 72 -9.49 4.40 2.23
N TYR A 73 -9.55 4.30 3.56
CA TYR A 73 -10.22 5.30 4.40
C TYR A 73 -9.64 6.69 4.20
N GLY A 74 -8.32 6.84 4.26
CA GLY A 74 -7.63 8.11 4.02
C GLY A 74 -7.91 8.67 2.63
N PHE A 75 -7.83 7.84 1.59
CA PHE A 75 -8.15 8.24 0.21
C PHE A 75 -9.57 8.81 0.09
N LEU A 76 -10.57 8.13 0.64
CA LEU A 76 -11.97 8.57 0.56
C LEU A 76 -12.22 9.86 1.35
N LYS A 77 -11.63 9.97 2.55
CA LYS A 77 -11.76 11.15 3.40
C LYS A 77 -11.20 12.39 2.71
N PHE A 78 -9.95 12.36 2.29
CA PHE A 78 -9.26 13.54 1.77
C PHE A 78 -9.66 13.90 0.34
N LYS A 79 -10.12 12.92 -0.45
CA LYS A 79 -10.74 13.20 -1.76
C LYS A 79 -12.07 13.95 -1.62
N LYS A 80 -12.81 13.74 -0.52
CA LYS A 80 -14.04 14.48 -0.23
C LYS A 80 -13.74 15.92 0.21
N GLU A 81 -12.73 16.11 1.06
CA GLU A 81 -12.27 17.44 1.49
C GLU A 81 -11.83 18.29 0.29
N ALA A 82 -10.99 17.76 -0.59
CA ALA A 82 -10.51 18.48 -1.79
C ALA A 82 -11.60 18.87 -2.81
N LYS A 83 -12.83 18.34 -2.67
CA LYS A 83 -13.98 18.71 -3.52
C LYS A 83 -14.92 19.71 -2.86
N ALA A 84 -14.78 19.91 -1.54
CA ALA A 84 -15.61 20.84 -0.77
C ALA A 84 -15.00 22.24 -0.68
N ASP A 85 -13.70 22.36 -0.97
CA ASP A 85 -12.95 23.61 -1.16
C ASP A 85 -13.03 24.08 -2.62
#